data_AF-A0A9P0IR84-F1
#
_entry.id   AF-A0A9P0IR84-F1
#
_cell.length_a   1.000
_cell.length_b   1.000
_cell.length_c   1.000
_cell.angle_alpha   90.00
_cell.angle_beta   90.00
_cell.angle_gamma   90.00
#
_symmetry.space_group_name_H-M   'P 1'
#
loop_
_entity.id
_entity.type
_entity.pdbx_description
1 polymer ?
#
loop_
_entity_poly.entity_id
_entity_poly.type
_entity_poly.pdbx_seq_one_letter_code
_entity_poly.pdbx_strand_id
1 'polypeptide(L)'
;MFSLRTGFCVLHLVFLWASTLANEKETSFQLQQHNVPMSVDVINLKPTDNSNKHNNWPGRYLPDRSNGENYGSISKIVTENEDFAVYSAPKQKKNMVTMGSMDINSTCDDGKTNLTRDWDGSVYNYTCMQSQFLPVTDIEPLLERDLVPKYYVANHVCMKESISYNHDIPSFGPHRPAWARYGEYTFLPKQRWLHNLEHGAVVMLYHPCTHPVMIVRMQAALKACLFRHIITPYTLVPEDRPIVLVTWGNRLYMNDVDTKLATDFIKKYANHAKETTARDGQYDHLLIQPAELISPDDVNICPPPHKRKNRI
;
A
#
# COMPACT_ATOMS: atom_id res chain seq x y z
N MET A 1 -45.35 38.26 21.28
CA MET A 1 -46.77 38.60 21.04
C MET A 1 -46.86 39.23 19.65
N PHE A 2 -47.20 38.44 18.63
CA PHE A 2 -48.12 38.81 17.54
C PHE A 2 -48.41 37.53 16.76
N SER A 3 -49.69 37.24 16.68
CA SER A 3 -50.35 36.09 16.10
C SER A 3 -51.00 36.55 14.79
N LEU A 4 -51.01 35.73 13.73
CA LEU A 4 -52.25 35.23 13.10
C LEU A 4 -52.00 34.40 11.82
N ARG A 5 -52.59 33.20 11.82
CA ARG A 5 -53.46 32.57 10.79
C ARG A 5 -52.91 32.24 9.38
N THR A 6 -52.68 30.95 9.07
CA THR A 6 -53.59 29.91 8.51
C THR A 6 -53.90 30.03 7.02
N GLY A 7 -53.62 28.96 6.27
CA GLY A 7 -54.15 28.70 4.93
C GLY A 7 -53.87 27.27 4.49
N PHE A 8 -54.82 26.36 4.76
CA PHE A 8 -54.89 25.01 4.21
C PHE A 8 -55.16 25.06 2.70
N CYS A 9 -54.53 24.17 1.92
CA CYS A 9 -55.09 23.72 0.64
C CYS A 9 -54.84 22.22 0.48
N VAL A 10 -55.90 21.45 0.67
CA VAL A 10 -56.04 20.03 0.31
C VAL A 10 -56.68 20.00 -1.07
N LEU A 11 -56.24 19.12 -1.98
CA LEU A 11 -57.12 18.21 -2.75
C LEU A 11 -56.36 17.41 -3.85
N HIS A 12 -56.49 16.08 -3.71
CA HIS A 12 -56.62 14.98 -4.68
C HIS A 12 -55.49 14.61 -5.68
N LEU A 13 -54.91 13.39 -5.59
CA LEU A 13 -55.41 12.03 -5.93
C LEU A 13 -55.56 11.79 -7.44
N VAL A 14 -54.64 11.01 -8.04
CA VAL A 14 -54.97 10.00 -9.06
C VAL A 14 -54.02 8.81 -8.95
N PHE A 15 -54.61 7.65 -8.61
CA PHE A 15 -54.08 6.30 -8.76
C PHE A 15 -53.91 5.95 -10.25
N LEU A 16 -52.85 5.23 -10.61
CA LEU A 16 -52.90 4.27 -11.72
C LEU A 16 -52.08 3.01 -11.36
N TRP A 17 -52.83 2.01 -10.92
CA TRP A 17 -52.50 0.59 -11.06
C TRP A 17 -52.58 0.20 -12.54
N ALA A 18 -51.61 -0.55 -13.03
CA ALA A 18 -51.79 -1.41 -14.18
C ALA A 18 -51.02 -2.72 -13.93
N SER A 19 -51.78 -3.72 -13.50
CA SER A 19 -51.39 -5.13 -13.47
C SER A 19 -51.61 -5.71 -14.86
N THR A 20 -50.60 -6.35 -15.45
CA THR A 20 -50.80 -7.33 -16.53
C THR A 20 -50.03 -8.59 -16.22
N LEU A 21 -50.80 -9.65 -16.00
CA LEU A 21 -50.40 -11.04 -15.84
C LEU A 21 -50.07 -11.67 -17.20
N ALA A 22 -49.17 -12.66 -17.13
CA ALA A 22 -49.01 -13.84 -17.97
C ALA A 22 -48.51 -13.69 -19.42
N ASN A 23 -47.31 -14.23 -19.67
CA ASN A 23 -47.19 -15.34 -20.61
C ASN A 23 -45.95 -16.19 -20.29
N GLU A 24 -46.18 -17.41 -19.78
CA GLU A 24 -45.19 -18.47 -19.77
C GLU A 24 -44.94 -18.93 -21.22
N LYS A 25 -43.69 -18.91 -21.66
CA LYS A 25 -43.21 -19.83 -22.69
C LYS A 25 -41.84 -20.34 -22.28
N GLU A 26 -41.82 -21.59 -21.86
CA GLU A 26 -40.64 -22.45 -21.90
C GLU A 26 -40.06 -22.41 -23.32
N THR A 27 -38.78 -22.04 -23.42
CA THR A 27 -37.95 -22.44 -24.53
C THR A 27 -36.62 -22.92 -23.96
N SER A 28 -36.45 -24.23 -23.97
CA SER A 28 -35.19 -24.90 -23.71
C SER A 28 -34.17 -24.45 -24.76
N PHE A 29 -33.06 -23.87 -24.31
CA PHE A 29 -31.92 -23.61 -25.18
C PHE A 29 -30.91 -24.73 -25.00
N GLN A 30 -30.84 -25.57 -26.02
CA GLN A 30 -29.89 -26.68 -26.16
C GLN A 30 -28.45 -26.15 -26.22
N LEU A 31 -27.59 -26.75 -25.39
CA LEU A 31 -26.12 -26.62 -25.50
C LEU A 31 -25.67 -27.18 -26.85
N GLN A 32 -25.25 -26.31 -27.76
CA GLN A 32 -24.49 -26.72 -28.94
C GLN A 32 -23.06 -27.01 -28.51
N GLN A 33 -22.73 -28.30 -28.41
CA GLN A 33 -21.36 -28.80 -28.29
C GLN A 33 -20.60 -28.48 -29.59
N HIS A 34 -19.60 -27.61 -29.50
CA HIS A 34 -18.59 -27.50 -30.54
C HIS A 34 -17.51 -28.56 -30.30
N ASN A 35 -17.47 -29.55 -31.20
CA ASN A 35 -16.39 -30.52 -31.32
C ASN A 35 -15.09 -29.83 -31.72
N VAL A 36 -14.08 -29.86 -30.84
CA VAL A 36 -12.68 -29.57 -31.20
C VAL A 36 -11.89 -30.88 -31.08
N PRO A 37 -11.25 -31.37 -32.16
CA PRO A 37 -10.55 -32.65 -32.14
C PRO A 37 -9.24 -32.59 -31.35
N MET A 38 -9.08 -33.55 -30.44
CA MET A 38 -7.82 -33.88 -29.77
C MET A 38 -6.85 -34.57 -30.74
N SER A 39 -5.59 -34.14 -30.73
CA SER A 39 -4.45 -35.01 -31.08
C SER A 39 -3.42 -34.96 -29.95
N VAL A 40 -3.15 -36.13 -29.38
CA VAL A 40 -2.23 -36.40 -28.30
C VAL A 40 -0.89 -36.78 -28.91
N ASP A 41 0.20 -36.11 -28.52
CA ASP A 41 1.55 -36.64 -28.67
C ASP A 41 2.24 -36.69 -27.29
N VAL A 42 2.47 -37.92 -26.85
CA VAL A 42 3.19 -38.30 -25.63
C VAL A 42 4.68 -38.33 -25.95
N ILE A 43 5.48 -37.47 -25.31
CA ILE A 43 6.94 -37.61 -25.35
C ILE A 43 7.41 -38.19 -24.01
N ASN A 44 7.78 -39.47 -24.07
CA ASN A 44 8.52 -40.21 -23.06
C ASN A 44 9.93 -39.62 -22.87
N LEU A 45 10.33 -39.38 -21.63
CA LEU A 45 11.74 -39.18 -21.28
C LEU A 45 12.20 -40.28 -20.32
N LYS A 46 13.12 -41.12 -20.82
CA LYS A 46 13.90 -42.10 -20.05
C LYS A 46 14.96 -41.40 -19.19
N PRO A 47 15.41 -42.02 -18.08
CA PRO A 47 16.55 -41.54 -17.32
C PRO A 47 17.85 -42.13 -17.87
N THR A 48 18.88 -41.29 -18.01
CA THR A 48 20.27 -41.76 -18.19
C THR A 48 21.17 -41.01 -17.21
N ASP A 49 21.88 -41.81 -16.42
CA ASP A 49 22.97 -41.41 -15.55
C ASP A 49 24.30 -41.38 -16.33
N ASN A 50 25.24 -40.60 -15.77
CA ASN A 50 26.69 -40.77 -15.76
C ASN A 50 27.59 -39.73 -16.49
N SER A 51 28.45 -39.13 -15.65
CA SER A 51 29.85 -38.71 -15.86
C SER A 51 30.19 -37.33 -16.46
N ASN A 52 30.76 -36.48 -15.57
CA ASN A 52 31.86 -35.52 -15.75
C ASN A 52 32.02 -34.73 -17.06
N LYS A 53 31.82 -33.40 -16.98
CA LYS A 53 32.85 -32.41 -17.36
C LYS A 53 32.55 -31.00 -16.86
N HIS A 54 33.65 -30.32 -16.53
CA HIS A 54 33.82 -29.06 -15.81
C HIS A 54 33.17 -27.79 -16.38
N ASN A 55 32.80 -26.92 -15.42
CA ASN A 55 32.89 -25.45 -15.41
C ASN A 55 32.00 -24.63 -16.36
N ASN A 56 30.80 -24.27 -15.88
CA ASN A 56 30.35 -22.87 -15.88
C ASN A 56 29.15 -22.71 -14.94
N TRP A 57 29.36 -22.08 -13.78
CA TRP A 57 28.30 -21.73 -12.83
C TRP A 57 27.88 -20.26 -13.03
N PRO A 58 26.67 -19.96 -13.53
CA PRO A 58 26.10 -18.61 -13.49
C PRO A 58 25.37 -18.47 -12.15
N GLY A 59 26.02 -17.81 -11.18
CA GLY A 59 25.57 -17.77 -9.79
C GLY A 59 24.08 -17.42 -9.62
N ARG A 60 23.34 -18.31 -8.95
CA ARG A 60 22.10 -17.99 -8.24
C ARG A 60 22.42 -18.03 -6.75
N TYR A 61 22.30 -16.87 -6.10
CA TYR A 61 22.45 -16.75 -4.66
C TYR A 61 21.24 -17.45 -4.00
N LEU A 62 21.47 -18.57 -3.33
CA LEU A 62 20.50 -19.17 -2.41
C LEU A 62 20.65 -18.42 -1.08
N PRO A 63 19.58 -17.81 -0.52
CA PRO A 63 19.68 -17.14 0.77
C PRO A 63 19.93 -18.17 1.87
N ASP A 64 20.90 -17.83 2.74
CA ASP A 64 21.21 -18.54 3.97
C ASP A 64 20.00 -18.50 4.92
N ARG A 65 19.59 -19.65 5.44
CA ARG A 65 18.49 -19.83 6.40
C ARG A 65 18.97 -19.53 7.83
N SER A 66 19.72 -18.45 8.03
CA SER A 66 20.25 -18.09 9.35
C SER A 66 19.39 -17.03 10.04
N ASN A 67 18.51 -17.55 10.90
CA ASN A 67 17.99 -17.01 12.17
C ASN A 67 16.46 -17.01 12.24
N GLY A 68 15.92 -18.02 12.92
CA GLY A 68 14.54 -18.04 13.38
C GLY A 68 14.32 -16.97 14.43
N GLU A 69 13.92 -15.78 14.01
CA GLU A 69 13.45 -14.73 14.90
C GLU A 69 12.03 -15.06 15.36
N ASN A 70 11.92 -15.44 16.63
CA ASN A 70 10.69 -15.89 17.28
C ASN A 70 9.80 -14.69 17.66
N TYR A 71 9.33 -13.94 16.67
CA TYR A 71 8.20 -13.03 16.81
C TYR A 71 6.94 -13.82 16.45
N GLY A 72 5.96 -13.86 17.36
CA GLY A 72 4.71 -14.63 17.23
C GLY A 72 4.19 -14.68 15.79
N SER A 73 3.96 -15.90 15.31
CA SER A 73 3.72 -16.23 13.91
C SER A 73 2.50 -15.48 13.34
N ILE A 74 2.75 -14.30 12.74
CA ILE A 74 1.80 -13.62 11.83
C ILE A 74 1.30 -14.59 10.76
N SER A 75 2.14 -15.57 10.38
CA SER A 75 1.86 -16.60 9.38
C SER A 75 0.69 -17.54 9.71
N LYS A 76 0.16 -17.57 10.95
CA LYS A 76 -1.08 -18.32 11.23
C LYS A 76 -2.36 -17.61 10.77
N ILE A 77 -2.30 -16.29 10.57
CA ILE A 77 -3.47 -15.44 10.28
C ILE A 77 -3.43 -14.92 8.83
N VAL A 78 -2.27 -14.99 8.19
CA VAL A 78 -2.05 -14.33 6.91
C VAL A 78 -1.54 -15.32 5.88
N THR A 79 -2.09 -15.24 4.67
CA THR A 79 -1.51 -15.94 3.52
C THR A 79 -0.22 -15.22 3.17
N GLU A 80 0.91 -15.93 3.19
CA GLU A 80 2.21 -15.38 2.77
C GLU A 80 2.40 -15.69 1.29
N ASN A 81 2.58 -14.67 0.46
CA ASN A 81 3.04 -14.88 -0.91
C ASN A 81 4.56 -14.62 -0.98
N GLU A 82 5.32 -15.66 -1.28
CA GLU A 82 6.78 -15.60 -1.50
C GLU A 82 7.14 -15.46 -2.98
N ASP A 83 6.19 -15.08 -3.84
CA ASP A 83 6.47 -14.70 -5.23
C ASP A 83 7.40 -13.47 -5.26
N PHE A 84 8.70 -13.72 -5.18
CA PHE A 84 9.72 -12.69 -5.13
C PHE A 84 9.71 -11.90 -6.44
N ALA A 85 9.09 -10.72 -6.44
CA ALA A 85 9.23 -9.78 -7.53
C ALA A 85 10.72 -9.43 -7.69
N VAL A 86 11.34 -9.89 -8.78
CA VAL A 86 12.75 -9.56 -9.08
C VAL A 86 12.81 -8.10 -9.48
N TYR A 87 13.24 -7.25 -8.53
CA TYR A 87 13.55 -5.86 -8.83
C TYR A 87 14.73 -5.81 -9.80
N SER A 88 14.45 -5.44 -11.05
CA SER A 88 15.48 -5.16 -12.04
C SER A 88 16.06 -3.78 -11.75
N ALA A 89 17.11 -3.75 -10.93
CA ALA A 89 17.81 -2.51 -10.65
C ALA A 89 18.30 -1.87 -11.97
N PRO A 90 17.98 -0.60 -12.26
CA PRO A 90 18.52 0.06 -13.43
C PRO A 90 20.05 0.06 -13.33
N LYS A 91 20.74 -0.23 -14.44
CA LYS A 91 22.20 -0.29 -14.51
C LYS A 91 22.79 1.01 -13.92
N GLN A 92 23.46 0.87 -12.77
CA GLN A 92 24.13 1.97 -12.12
C GLN A 92 25.17 2.59 -13.08
N LYS A 93 25.02 3.88 -13.39
CA LYS A 93 26.12 4.64 -13.99
C LYS A 93 27.18 4.82 -12.90
N LYS A 94 28.44 4.50 -13.24
CA LYS A 94 29.58 4.33 -12.32
C LYS A 94 29.97 5.53 -11.41
N ASN A 95 29.21 6.61 -11.38
CA ASN A 95 29.53 7.83 -10.62
C ASN A 95 28.32 8.35 -9.82
N MET A 96 27.83 7.61 -8.81
CA MET A 96 26.89 8.18 -7.83
C MET A 96 27.41 7.99 -6.41
N VAL A 97 27.39 9.12 -5.71
CA VAL A 97 27.95 9.39 -4.38
C VAL A 97 27.20 8.59 -3.31
N THR A 98 27.91 8.23 -2.26
CA THR A 98 27.44 7.62 -1.01
C THR A 98 26.21 8.33 -0.43
N MET A 99 25.36 7.58 0.27
CA MET A 99 24.09 7.96 0.91
C MET A 99 24.09 9.15 1.90
N GLY A 100 25.21 9.87 2.02
CA GLY A 100 25.36 11.02 2.91
C GLY A 100 25.43 12.38 2.22
N SER A 101 25.33 12.48 0.90
CA SER A 101 25.46 13.75 0.16
C SER A 101 24.14 14.14 -0.51
N MET A 102 23.29 14.72 0.33
CA MET A 102 22.01 15.38 0.05
C MET A 102 21.95 16.11 -1.29
N ASP A 103 20.82 15.93 -1.95
CA ASP A 103 20.38 16.80 -3.03
C ASP A 103 19.02 17.43 -2.68
N ILE A 104 18.73 17.59 -1.38
CA ILE A 104 17.65 18.46 -0.89
C ILE A 104 18.11 19.91 -1.07
N ASN A 105 17.96 20.40 -2.28
CA ASN A 105 18.38 21.73 -2.69
C ASN A 105 17.56 22.14 -3.92
N SER A 106 17.64 23.42 -4.28
CA SER A 106 16.92 23.96 -5.44
C SER A 106 17.38 23.39 -6.79
N THR A 107 18.52 22.68 -6.84
CA THR A 107 19.06 22.12 -8.10
C THR A 107 18.59 20.70 -8.41
N CYS A 108 18.20 19.94 -7.38
CA CYS A 108 17.76 18.56 -7.55
C CYS A 108 16.32 18.35 -7.07
N ASP A 109 16.05 18.62 -5.79
CA ASP A 109 14.72 18.51 -5.20
C ASP A 109 14.59 19.33 -3.91
N ASP A 110 13.89 20.46 -3.97
CA ASP A 110 13.61 21.30 -2.81
C ASP A 110 12.25 20.97 -2.14
N GLY A 111 11.57 19.93 -2.62
CA GLY A 111 10.24 19.54 -2.17
C GLY A 111 9.11 20.52 -2.57
N LYS A 112 9.40 21.54 -3.40
CA LYS A 112 8.46 22.63 -3.74
C LYS A 112 8.31 22.85 -5.23
N THR A 113 9.38 22.69 -5.99
CA THR A 113 9.43 23.00 -7.42
C THR A 113 9.27 21.75 -8.28
N ASN A 114 8.71 21.93 -9.48
CA ASN A 114 8.54 20.88 -10.49
C ASN A 114 7.79 19.62 -10.00
N LEU A 115 6.89 19.77 -9.02
CA LEU A 115 6.15 18.66 -8.40
C LEU A 115 5.26 17.90 -9.39
N THR A 116 4.86 18.56 -10.48
CA THR A 116 4.10 17.98 -11.60
C THR A 116 4.79 16.79 -12.26
N ARG A 117 6.10 16.60 -12.02
CA ARG A 117 6.85 15.44 -12.51
C ARG A 117 6.37 14.11 -11.91
N ASP A 118 6.02 14.12 -10.63
CA ASP A 118 5.60 12.91 -9.90
C ASP A 118 4.09 12.74 -9.89
N TRP A 119 3.36 13.85 -9.96
CA TRP A 119 1.90 13.88 -9.99
C TRP A 119 1.40 15.17 -10.62
N ASP A 120 0.51 15.05 -11.59
CA ASP A 120 0.01 16.15 -12.43
C ASP A 120 -1.01 17.09 -11.75
N GLY A 121 -1.35 16.86 -10.47
CA GLY A 121 -2.39 17.61 -9.78
C GLY A 121 -3.78 17.00 -9.91
N SER A 122 -3.92 15.87 -10.60
CA SER A 122 -5.21 15.20 -10.82
C SER A 122 -5.82 14.71 -9.52
N VAL A 123 -7.10 15.01 -9.33
CA VAL A 123 -7.89 14.51 -8.19
C VAL A 123 -8.16 13.01 -8.26
N TYR A 124 -7.96 12.41 -9.44
CA TYR A 124 -8.25 11.00 -9.68
C TYR A 124 -7.52 10.08 -8.70
N ASN A 125 -6.26 10.39 -8.35
CA ASN A 125 -5.44 9.52 -7.50
C ASN A 125 -5.94 9.36 -6.06
N TYR A 126 -6.86 10.23 -5.61
CA TYR A 126 -7.37 10.24 -4.25
C TYR A 126 -8.88 10.43 -4.13
N THR A 127 -9.61 10.46 -5.25
CA THR A 127 -11.07 10.65 -5.25
C THR A 127 -11.77 9.32 -5.53
N CYS A 128 -12.81 9.00 -4.76
CA CYS A 128 -13.63 7.84 -5.05
C CYS A 128 -14.53 8.11 -6.26
N MET A 129 -14.45 7.23 -7.26
CA MET A 129 -15.30 7.27 -8.46
C MET A 129 -16.38 6.18 -8.46
N GLN A 130 -16.46 5.37 -7.39
CA GLN A 130 -17.42 4.29 -7.26
C GLN A 130 -18.68 4.71 -6.52
N SER A 131 -19.78 4.00 -6.76
CA SER A 131 -21.06 4.21 -6.08
C SER A 131 -21.21 3.44 -4.77
N GLN A 132 -20.40 2.40 -4.56
CA GLN A 132 -20.40 1.56 -3.37
C GLN A 132 -19.09 1.73 -2.60
N PHE A 133 -19.16 1.56 -1.28
CA PHE A 133 -17.97 1.54 -0.43
C PHE A 133 -17.32 0.14 -0.42
N LEU A 134 -16.00 0.12 -0.26
CA LEU A 134 -15.20 -1.08 -0.15
C LEU A 134 -14.97 -1.48 1.33
N PRO A 135 -14.74 -2.78 1.61
CA PRO A 135 -14.72 -3.90 0.67
C PRO A 135 -16.13 -4.39 0.29
N VAL A 136 -16.26 -5.04 -0.87
CA VAL A 136 -17.53 -5.62 -1.34
C VAL A 136 -17.66 -7.11 -0.98
N THR A 137 -16.52 -7.78 -0.75
CA THR A 137 -16.41 -9.21 -0.44
C THR A 137 -15.54 -9.39 0.78
N ASP A 138 -15.76 -10.46 1.55
CA ASP A 138 -14.89 -10.82 2.66
C ASP A 138 -13.70 -11.67 2.15
N ILE A 139 -12.48 -11.25 2.46
CA ILE A 139 -11.24 -11.87 1.98
C ILE A 139 -10.18 -11.81 3.07
N GLU A 140 -9.46 -12.91 3.26
CA GLU A 140 -8.37 -13.01 4.22
C GLU A 140 -7.23 -11.99 3.93
N PRO A 141 -6.58 -11.46 4.98
CA PRO A 141 -5.40 -10.62 4.82
C PRO A 141 -4.27 -11.33 4.05
N LEU A 142 -3.46 -10.54 3.37
CA LEU A 142 -2.34 -11.00 2.56
C LEU A 142 -1.07 -10.23 2.95
N LEU A 143 0.02 -10.96 3.22
CA LEU A 143 1.33 -10.39 3.51
C LEU A 143 2.28 -10.74 2.37
N GLU A 144 2.69 -9.71 1.64
CA GLU A 144 3.67 -9.83 0.58
C GLU A 144 5.02 -9.29 1.05
N ARG A 145 6.10 -9.93 0.58
CA ARG A 145 7.47 -9.55 0.92
C ARG A 145 8.33 -9.48 -0.33
N ASP A 146 9.08 -8.40 -0.42
CA ASP A 146 10.11 -8.24 -1.43
C ASP A 146 11.46 -8.72 -0.90
N LEU A 147 12.23 -9.40 -1.75
CA LEU A 147 13.62 -9.73 -1.44
C LEU A 147 14.49 -8.50 -1.65
N VAL A 148 14.70 -7.71 -0.60
CA VAL A 148 15.63 -6.59 -0.62
C VAL A 148 17.05 -7.10 -0.37
N PRO A 149 18.00 -6.95 -1.31
CA PRO A 149 19.37 -7.39 -1.07
C PRO A 149 19.99 -6.70 0.15
N LYS A 150 20.74 -7.45 0.97
CA LYS A 150 21.35 -6.93 2.21
C LYS A 150 22.17 -5.65 2.03
N TYR A 151 22.86 -5.53 0.90
CA TYR A 151 23.70 -4.37 0.57
C TYR A 151 23.02 -3.39 -0.39
N TYR A 152 21.71 -3.54 -0.61
CA TYR A 152 20.96 -2.61 -1.41
C TYR A 152 21.04 -1.20 -0.84
N VAL A 153 21.09 -0.25 -1.76
CA VAL A 153 21.11 1.19 -1.53
C VAL A 153 20.13 1.75 -2.54
N ALA A 154 19.08 2.43 -2.06
CA ALA A 154 18.18 3.10 -2.96
C ALA A 154 18.84 4.35 -3.53
N ASN A 155 18.57 4.66 -4.79
CA ASN A 155 19.10 5.86 -5.43
C ASN A 155 18.14 7.02 -5.20
N HIS A 156 18.66 8.16 -4.74
CA HIS A 156 17.95 9.44 -4.83
C HIS A 156 17.93 9.94 -6.28
N VAL A 157 16.76 10.32 -6.78
CA VAL A 157 16.56 10.78 -8.16
C VAL A 157 15.99 12.20 -8.17
N CYS A 158 16.67 13.12 -8.85
CA CYS A 158 16.27 14.52 -8.97
C CYS A 158 14.98 14.75 -9.75
N MET A 159 14.28 15.85 -9.47
CA MET A 159 13.01 16.23 -10.09
C MET A 159 13.07 16.39 -11.63
N LYS A 160 14.27 16.51 -12.20
CA LYS A 160 14.48 16.52 -13.67
C LYS A 160 14.28 15.14 -14.33
N GLU A 161 14.34 14.07 -13.55
CA GLU A 161 14.24 12.68 -14.01
C GLU A 161 12.92 12.04 -13.58
N SER A 162 12.45 11.05 -14.34
CA SER A 162 11.25 10.26 -14.00
C SER A 162 11.66 8.96 -13.35
N ILE A 163 10.87 8.49 -12.39
CA ILE A 163 11.06 7.19 -11.73
C ILE A 163 9.95 6.25 -12.17
N SER A 164 10.31 5.04 -12.56
CA SER A 164 9.37 3.95 -12.86
C SER A 164 9.53 2.83 -11.85
N TYR A 165 8.43 2.15 -11.54
CA TYR A 165 8.38 1.06 -10.59
C TYR A 165 7.73 -0.16 -11.23
N ASN A 166 8.19 -1.35 -10.86
CA ASN A 166 7.64 -2.62 -11.35
C ASN A 166 6.40 -3.08 -10.56
N HIS A 167 6.02 -2.31 -9.53
CA HIS A 167 4.90 -2.61 -8.64
C HIS A 167 4.10 -1.34 -8.40
N ASP A 168 2.78 -1.44 -8.35
CA ASP A 168 1.89 -0.29 -8.16
C ASP A 168 2.08 0.37 -6.81
N ILE A 169 2.22 -0.47 -5.77
CA ILE A 169 2.64 -0.09 -4.41
C ILE A 169 4.09 -0.53 -4.21
N PRO A 170 5.12 0.23 -4.60
CA PRO A 170 6.51 -0.18 -4.35
C PRO A 170 6.82 -0.17 -2.84
N SER A 171 7.58 -1.14 -2.32
CA SER A 171 7.98 -1.19 -0.89
C SER A 171 9.44 -0.79 -0.65
N PHE A 172 10.22 -0.67 -1.73
CA PHE A 172 11.58 -0.18 -1.78
C PHE A 172 11.89 0.28 -3.21
N GLY A 173 12.98 1.02 -3.41
CA GLY A 173 13.39 1.47 -4.74
C GLY A 173 13.90 2.91 -4.78
N PRO A 174 14.26 3.42 -5.97
CA PRO A 174 14.63 4.81 -6.18
C PRO A 174 13.51 5.75 -5.79
N HIS A 175 13.84 6.90 -5.21
CA HIS A 175 12.86 7.84 -4.67
C HIS A 175 13.42 9.27 -4.64
N ARG A 176 12.61 10.23 -4.20
CA ARG A 176 13.00 11.65 -4.17
C ARG A 176 13.84 12.01 -2.95
N PRO A 177 14.89 12.85 -3.09
CA PRO A 177 15.69 13.30 -1.95
C PRO A 177 14.87 13.94 -0.82
N ALA A 178 13.91 14.81 -1.11
CA ALA A 178 13.10 15.43 -0.06
C ALA A 178 11.95 14.48 0.31
N TRP A 179 12.05 13.85 1.49
CA TRP A 179 11.00 12.99 2.01
C TRP A 179 9.85 13.81 2.61
N ALA A 180 8.68 13.17 2.71
CA ALA A 180 7.48 13.78 3.25
C ALA A 180 7.61 14.01 4.74
N ARG A 181 7.02 15.10 5.25
CA ARG A 181 6.75 15.21 6.68
C ARG A 181 5.88 14.06 7.14
N TYR A 182 6.12 13.51 8.32
CA TYR A 182 5.27 12.46 8.85
C TYR A 182 3.86 13.01 9.15
N GLY A 183 2.83 12.25 8.82
CA GLY A 183 1.44 12.68 8.99
C GLY A 183 0.47 12.20 7.92
N GLU A 184 -0.67 12.87 7.87
CA GLU A 184 -1.79 12.58 6.98
C GLU A 184 -1.86 13.59 5.83
N TYR A 185 -2.07 13.10 4.61
CA TYR A 185 -2.06 13.88 3.38
C TYR A 185 -3.37 13.73 2.61
N THR A 186 -3.78 14.79 1.90
CA THR A 186 -4.85 14.68 0.90
C THR A 186 -4.42 13.74 -0.23
N PHE A 187 -3.16 13.83 -0.64
CA PHE A 187 -2.50 12.88 -1.53
C PHE A 187 -0.99 13.03 -1.40
N LEU A 188 -0.27 11.90 -1.39
CA LEU A 188 1.19 11.88 -1.39
C LEU A 188 1.70 10.91 -2.46
N PRO A 189 2.49 11.39 -3.46
CA PRO A 189 3.06 10.53 -4.50
C PRO A 189 4.02 9.48 -3.93
N LYS A 190 4.07 8.31 -4.57
CA LYS A 190 4.89 7.17 -4.14
C LYS A 190 6.38 7.45 -4.02
N GLN A 191 6.89 8.32 -4.87
CA GLN A 191 8.28 8.74 -4.88
C GLN A 191 8.68 9.48 -3.59
N ARG A 192 7.71 10.06 -2.86
CA ARG A 192 7.94 10.74 -1.57
C ARG A 192 7.90 9.76 -0.41
N TRP A 193 6.80 9.01 -0.26
CA TRP A 193 6.66 8.10 0.87
C TRP A 193 7.60 6.89 0.80
N LEU A 194 8.13 6.52 -0.37
CA LEU A 194 9.19 5.50 -0.46
C LEU A 194 10.45 5.90 0.31
N HIS A 195 10.80 7.19 0.35
CA HIS A 195 11.94 7.65 1.14
C HIS A 195 11.62 7.56 2.64
N ASN A 196 10.37 7.88 3.04
CA ASN A 196 9.94 7.65 4.42
C ASN A 196 10.07 6.17 4.83
N LEU A 197 9.78 5.22 3.92
CA LEU A 197 9.99 3.80 4.17
C LEU A 197 11.47 3.45 4.40
N GLU A 198 12.39 4.05 3.64
CA GLU A 198 13.85 3.89 3.87
C GLU A 198 14.29 4.42 5.24
N HIS A 199 13.58 5.43 5.76
CA HIS A 199 13.75 5.95 7.12
C HIS A 199 12.97 5.18 8.19
N GLY A 200 12.39 4.03 7.83
CA GLY A 200 11.74 3.10 8.75
C GLY A 200 10.29 3.45 9.09
N ALA A 201 9.64 4.27 8.28
CA ALA A 201 8.24 4.61 8.45
C ALA A 201 7.29 3.47 8.13
N VAL A 202 6.05 3.62 8.60
CA VAL A 202 4.90 2.82 8.15
C VAL A 202 3.99 3.72 7.33
N VAL A 203 3.73 3.33 6.08
CA VAL A 203 2.82 4.05 5.19
C VAL A 203 1.49 3.28 5.15
N MET A 204 0.41 3.92 5.60
CA MET A 204 -0.96 3.47 5.37
C MET A 204 -1.47 4.05 4.06
N LEU A 205 -1.67 3.16 3.10
CA LEU A 205 -2.40 3.44 1.86
C LEU A 205 -3.82 2.90 2.01
N TYR A 206 -4.79 3.63 1.48
CA TYR A 206 -6.16 3.15 1.38
C TYR A 206 -6.77 3.53 0.05
N HIS A 207 -7.66 2.68 -0.47
CA HIS A 207 -8.41 3.01 -1.67
C HIS A 207 -9.36 4.17 -1.36
N PRO A 208 -9.53 5.19 -2.24
CA PRO A 208 -10.42 6.33 -1.94
C PRO A 208 -11.87 5.94 -1.64
N CYS A 209 -12.33 4.80 -2.16
CA CYS A 209 -13.67 4.26 -1.92
C CYS A 209 -13.78 3.37 -0.67
N THR A 210 -12.72 3.25 0.15
CA THR A 210 -12.79 2.50 1.42
C THR A 210 -13.83 3.11 2.35
N HIS A 211 -14.61 2.25 3.02
CA HIS A 211 -15.61 2.72 3.98
C HIS A 211 -14.96 3.59 5.08
N PRO A 212 -15.49 4.80 5.38
CA PRO A 212 -14.84 5.75 6.30
C PRO A 212 -14.54 5.21 7.69
N VAL A 213 -15.39 4.32 8.22
CA VAL A 213 -15.18 3.69 9.54
C VAL A 213 -13.88 2.90 9.60
N MET A 214 -13.51 2.20 8.51
CA MET A 214 -12.27 1.44 8.44
C MET A 214 -11.06 2.37 8.40
N ILE A 215 -11.14 3.44 7.60
CA ILE A 215 -10.08 4.47 7.54
C ILE A 215 -9.84 5.02 8.95
N VAL A 216 -10.87 5.49 9.64
CA VAL A 216 -10.74 6.06 10.99
C VAL A 216 -10.18 5.03 11.98
N ARG A 217 -10.64 3.78 11.93
CA ARG A 217 -10.16 2.70 12.81
C ARG A 217 -8.67 2.43 12.61
N MET A 218 -8.21 2.34 11.37
CA MET A 218 -6.80 2.09 11.05
C MET A 218 -5.93 3.31 11.35
N GLN A 219 -6.41 4.52 11.04
CA GLN A 219 -5.74 5.78 11.40
C GLN A 219 -5.50 5.86 12.92
N ALA A 220 -6.51 5.55 13.73
CA ALA A 220 -6.38 5.56 15.18
C ALA A 220 -5.32 4.55 15.67
N ALA A 221 -5.30 3.34 15.12
CA ALA A 221 -4.30 2.33 15.44
C ALA A 221 -2.88 2.79 15.09
N LEU A 222 -2.70 3.35 13.88
CA LEU A 222 -1.39 3.79 13.40
C LEU A 222 -0.87 5.02 14.15
N LYS A 223 -1.72 6.04 14.34
CA LYS A 223 -1.38 7.28 15.06
C LYS A 223 -1.03 7.01 16.53
N ALA A 224 -1.62 5.99 17.15
CA ALA A 224 -1.27 5.58 18.51
C ALA A 224 0.06 4.79 18.58
N CYS A 225 0.57 4.30 17.44
CA CYS A 225 1.67 3.38 17.41
C CYS A 225 3.05 4.03 17.28
N LEU A 226 3.21 5.00 16.38
CA LEU A 226 4.51 5.59 16.09
C LEU A 226 4.37 6.99 15.47
N PHE A 227 5.40 7.81 15.66
CA PHE A 227 5.55 9.10 15.01
C PHE A 227 5.78 8.95 13.50
N ARG A 228 6.65 8.01 13.08
CA ARG A 228 7.00 7.82 11.67
C ARG A 228 5.91 7.10 10.87
N HIS A 229 4.76 7.74 10.74
CA HIS A 229 3.68 7.26 9.89
C HIS A 229 3.36 8.23 8.76
N ILE A 230 2.86 7.67 7.67
CA ILE A 230 2.24 8.40 6.57
C ILE A 230 0.85 7.81 6.35
N ILE A 231 -0.15 8.66 6.16
CA ILE A 231 -1.49 8.24 5.78
C ILE A 231 -1.87 8.99 4.51
N THR A 232 -2.15 8.26 3.43
CA THR A 232 -2.58 8.87 2.16
C THR A 232 -3.52 7.93 1.40
N PRO A 233 -4.56 8.47 0.74
CA PRO A 233 -5.32 7.70 -0.25
C PRO A 233 -4.45 7.35 -1.46
N TYR A 234 -4.76 6.23 -2.12
CA TYR A 234 -4.10 5.79 -3.34
C TYR A 234 -5.01 4.86 -4.15
N THR A 235 -5.42 5.29 -5.35
CA THR A 235 -6.33 4.50 -6.21
C THR A 235 -5.79 3.17 -6.70
N LEU A 236 -4.48 2.94 -6.67
CA LEU A 236 -3.89 1.67 -7.06
C LEU A 236 -3.84 0.66 -5.90
N VAL A 237 -4.43 0.99 -4.75
CA VAL A 237 -4.77 0.01 -3.72
C VAL A 237 -5.88 -0.89 -4.26
N PRO A 238 -5.75 -2.23 -4.20
CA PRO A 238 -6.75 -3.12 -4.76
C PRO A 238 -8.08 -3.01 -4.00
N GLU A 239 -9.18 -3.16 -4.73
CA GLU A 239 -10.52 -2.97 -4.17
C GLU A 239 -10.92 -4.05 -3.15
N ASP A 240 -10.34 -5.24 -3.32
CA ASP A 240 -10.60 -6.44 -2.53
C ASP A 240 -9.86 -6.43 -1.19
N ARG A 241 -8.82 -5.59 -1.05
CA ARG A 241 -8.09 -5.31 0.20
C ARG A 241 -7.77 -3.82 0.28
N PRO A 242 -8.78 -3.00 0.60
CA PRO A 242 -8.75 -1.58 0.34
C PRO A 242 -7.97 -0.77 1.39
N ILE A 243 -7.23 -1.45 2.28
CA ILE A 243 -6.28 -0.89 3.23
C ILE A 243 -4.97 -1.66 3.16
N VAL A 244 -3.85 -0.95 3.01
CA VAL A 244 -2.51 -1.55 2.91
C VAL A 244 -1.56 -0.84 3.84
N LEU A 245 -0.84 -1.59 4.67
CA LEU A 245 0.32 -1.08 5.40
C LEU A 245 1.60 -1.47 4.67
N VAL A 246 2.44 -0.49 4.42
CA VAL A 246 3.71 -0.67 3.72
C VAL A 246 4.84 -0.29 4.66
N THR A 247 5.83 -1.16 4.76
CA THR A 247 7.14 -0.90 5.37
C THR A 247 8.22 -1.26 4.36
N TRP A 248 9.49 -0.96 4.66
CA TRP A 248 10.59 -1.31 3.77
C TRP A 248 10.59 -2.82 3.45
N GLY A 249 10.38 -3.18 2.18
CA GLY A 249 10.34 -4.57 1.72
C GLY A 249 9.08 -5.38 2.05
N ASN A 250 8.04 -4.81 2.69
CA ASN A 250 6.87 -5.60 3.13
C ASN A 250 5.56 -4.84 2.90
N ARG A 251 4.49 -5.58 2.60
CA ARG A 251 3.13 -5.05 2.39
C ARG A 251 2.11 -5.95 3.06
N LEU A 252 1.31 -5.39 3.96
CA LEU A 252 0.16 -6.07 4.56
C LEU A 252 -1.13 -5.49 3.96
N TYR A 253 -1.81 -6.29 3.15
CA TYR A 253 -3.10 -5.95 2.56
C TYR A 253 -4.22 -6.51 3.44
N MET A 254 -5.22 -5.67 3.70
CA MET A 254 -6.33 -5.98 4.59
C MET A 254 -7.66 -5.66 3.92
N ASN A 255 -8.59 -6.62 3.97
CA ASN A 255 -9.97 -6.43 3.57
C ASN A 255 -10.75 -5.64 4.63
N ASP A 256 -10.69 -6.05 5.90
CA ASP A 256 -11.14 -5.30 7.06
C ASP A 256 -9.98 -5.00 8.02
N VAL A 257 -10.15 -4.02 8.90
CA VAL A 257 -9.13 -3.58 9.85
C VAL A 257 -9.07 -4.51 11.06
N ASP A 258 -8.14 -5.46 11.03
CA ASP A 258 -7.67 -6.15 12.23
C ASP A 258 -6.58 -5.31 12.91
N THR A 259 -6.96 -4.58 13.95
CA THR A 259 -6.06 -3.72 14.72
C THR A 259 -4.94 -4.50 15.42
N LYS A 260 -5.19 -5.76 15.79
CA LYS A 260 -4.17 -6.59 16.43
C LYS A 260 -3.13 -7.01 15.39
N LEU A 261 -3.58 -7.52 14.24
CA LEU A 261 -2.70 -7.88 13.13
C LEU A 261 -1.87 -6.68 12.66
N ALA A 262 -2.51 -5.52 12.50
CA ALA A 262 -1.83 -4.29 12.14
C ALA A 262 -0.77 -3.87 13.16
N THR A 263 -1.08 -3.97 14.46
CA THR A 263 -0.13 -3.68 15.54
C THR A 263 1.05 -4.64 15.52
N ASP A 264 0.80 -5.94 15.32
CA ASP A 264 1.84 -6.97 15.25
C ASP A 264 2.75 -6.75 14.03
N PHE A 265 2.17 -6.36 12.89
CA PHE A 265 2.92 -5.96 11.69
C PHE A 265 3.80 -4.73 11.95
N ILE A 266 3.22 -3.66 12.50
CA ILE A 266 3.94 -2.41 12.80
C ILE A 266 5.14 -2.71 13.72
N LYS A 267 4.93 -3.44 14.83
CA LYS A 267 6.00 -3.80 15.76
C LYS A 267 7.10 -4.64 15.11
N LYS A 268 6.76 -5.48 14.14
CA LYS A 268 7.70 -6.41 13.51
C LYS A 268 8.51 -5.78 12.37
N TYR A 269 7.94 -4.82 11.63
CA TYR A 269 8.55 -4.35 10.38
C TYR A 269 8.84 -2.84 10.33
N ALA A 270 8.28 -2.03 11.24
CA ALA A 270 8.69 -0.64 11.35
C ALA A 270 10.15 -0.53 11.83
N ASN A 271 10.83 0.57 11.51
CA ASN A 271 12.20 0.84 11.94
C ASN A 271 13.26 -0.22 11.55
N HIS A 272 12.99 -1.10 10.57
CA HIS A 272 13.94 -2.12 10.10
C HIS A 272 14.62 -1.76 8.78
N ALA A 273 14.55 -0.49 8.38
CA ALA A 273 15.19 0.02 7.18
C ALA A 273 16.64 0.47 7.45
N LYS A 274 17.42 0.59 6.37
CA LYS A 274 18.87 0.81 6.44
C LYS A 274 19.26 2.17 7.00
N GLU A 275 18.48 3.21 6.71
CA GLU A 275 18.78 4.60 7.08
C GLU A 275 17.76 5.14 8.08
N THR A 276 17.58 4.42 9.17
CA THR A 276 16.59 4.76 10.18
C THR A 276 16.94 6.07 10.86
N THR A 277 16.17 7.11 10.56
CA THR A 277 16.25 8.44 11.15
C THR A 277 14.86 8.88 11.58
N ALA A 278 14.78 9.52 12.74
CA ALA A 278 13.54 10.10 13.26
C ALA A 278 13.31 11.55 12.82
N ARG A 279 14.20 12.10 11.98
CA ARG A 279 14.07 13.48 11.50
C ARG A 279 12.83 13.61 10.61
N ASP A 280 12.05 14.65 10.86
CA ASP A 280 10.90 14.98 10.03
C ASP A 280 11.35 15.44 8.63
N GLY A 281 10.47 15.25 7.65
CA GLY A 281 10.71 15.57 6.24
C GLY A 281 10.62 17.04 5.91
N GLN A 282 10.92 17.37 4.65
CA GLN A 282 10.87 18.74 4.14
C GLN A 282 9.72 18.97 3.17
N TYR A 283 9.15 17.90 2.61
CA TYR A 283 7.98 17.97 1.74
C TYR A 283 6.69 17.99 2.56
N ASP A 284 5.90 19.05 2.44
CA ASP A 284 4.65 19.27 3.19
C ASP A 284 3.45 19.61 2.29
N HIS A 285 3.63 19.50 0.97
CA HIS A 285 2.54 19.77 0.02
C HIS A 285 1.38 18.80 0.25
N LEU A 286 0.17 19.35 0.43
CA LEU A 286 -1.06 18.63 0.77
C LEU A 286 -1.06 17.91 2.13
N LEU A 287 -0.16 18.27 3.05
CA LEU A 287 -0.22 17.80 4.42
C LEU A 287 -1.49 18.35 5.12
N ILE A 288 -2.33 17.45 5.61
CA ILE A 288 -3.54 17.76 6.38
C ILE A 288 -3.19 17.89 7.86
N GLN A 289 -2.49 16.88 8.40
CA GLN A 289 -2.17 16.80 9.82
C GLN A 289 -0.76 16.23 10.00
N PRO A 290 0.17 16.97 10.65
CA PRO A 290 1.48 16.41 11.00
C PRO A 290 1.33 15.32 12.07
N ALA A 291 2.22 14.32 12.03
CA ALA A 291 2.27 13.27 13.04
C ALA A 291 2.66 13.83 14.41
N GLU A 292 2.02 13.30 15.46
CA GLU A 292 2.38 13.59 16.84
C GLU A 292 3.50 12.66 17.32
N LEU A 293 4.38 13.18 18.17
CA LEU A 293 5.44 12.40 18.76
C LEU A 293 4.87 11.44 19.82
N ILE A 294 4.98 10.14 19.57
CA ILE A 294 4.50 9.07 20.48
C ILE A 294 5.61 8.62 21.44
N SER A 295 6.77 8.29 20.89
CA SER A 295 7.99 8.04 21.67
C SER A 295 9.21 8.60 20.94
N PRO A 296 10.26 9.03 21.67
CA PRO A 296 11.50 9.48 21.04
C PRO A 296 12.04 8.41 20.10
N ASP A 297 12.34 8.81 18.86
CA ASP A 297 12.88 7.99 17.78
C ASP A 297 12.09 6.69 17.46
N ASP A 298 10.82 6.62 17.90
CA ASP A 298 10.01 5.41 17.90
C ASP A 298 10.71 4.19 18.54
N VAL A 299 11.46 4.42 19.62
CA VAL A 299 12.08 3.33 20.40
C VAL A 299 11.01 2.41 21.00
N ASN A 300 9.88 2.99 21.42
CA ASN A 300 8.74 2.24 21.96
C ASN A 300 7.59 2.28 20.95
N ILE A 301 7.57 1.31 20.04
CA ILE A 301 6.53 1.16 19.02
C ILE A 301 5.26 0.56 19.62
N CYS A 302 4.13 1.23 19.40
CA CYS A 302 2.82 0.90 19.95
C CYS A 302 2.84 0.78 21.47
N PRO A 303 3.18 1.88 22.19
CA PRO A 303 3.16 1.88 23.64
C PRO A 303 1.72 1.64 24.12
N PRO A 304 1.54 1.05 25.31
CA PRO A 304 0.21 0.94 25.90
C PRO A 304 -0.39 2.34 26.06
N PRO A 305 -1.71 2.50 25.88
CA PRO A 305 -2.35 3.80 25.98
C PRO A 305 -2.01 4.44 27.32
N HIS A 306 -1.41 5.63 27.27
CA HIS A 306 -1.14 6.39 28.48
C HIS A 306 -2.46 6.61 29.20
N LYS A 307 -2.58 6.13 30.45
CA LYS A 307 -3.63 6.62 31.36
C LYS A 307 -3.43 8.12 31.42
N ARG A 308 -4.28 8.90 30.75
CA ARG A 308 -4.27 10.36 30.85
C ARG A 308 -4.24 10.66 32.35
N LYS A 309 -3.14 11.21 32.86
CA LYS A 309 -3.15 11.85 34.17
C LYS A 309 -4.23 12.92 34.05
N ASN A 310 -5.33 12.76 34.77
CA ASN A 310 -6.37 13.77 34.86
C ASN A 310 -5.65 15.10 35.12
N ARG A 311 -5.73 16.04 34.17
CA ARG A 311 -5.39 17.43 34.43
C ARG A 311 -6.42 17.89 35.47
N ILE A 312 -5.98 17.96 36.72
CA ILE A 312 -6.64 18.72 37.79
C ILE A 312 -6.35 20.19 37.51
#